data_AF-A0A9D6LV32-F1
#
_entry.id   AF-A0A9D6LV32-F1
#
_cell.length_a   1.000
_cell.length_b   1.000
_cell.length_c   1.000
_cell.angle_alpha   90.00
_cell.angle_beta   90.00
_cell.angle_gamma   90.00
#
_symmetry.space_group_name_H-M   'P 1'
#
loop_
_entity.id
_entity.type
_entity.pdbx_description
1 polymer ?
#
loop_
_entity_poly.entity_id
_entity_poly.type
_entity_poly.pdbx_seq_one_letter_code
_entity_poly.pdbx_strand_id
1 'polypeptide(L)'
;MSREPEYGLAFRQAFGREMQEDDPAWALASYVRSILSGDSPYDRHLAGRPDALSPEAQEGLRIFRGKGQCSACHAGPHLTDEGFHNTGVVAWRDGRWLDAGRFAVTGIESDLGKFRTPRA
;
A
#
# COMPACT_ATOMS: atom_id res chain seq x y z
N MET A 1 7.23 -7.16 27.47
CA MET A 1 6.40 -8.32 27.08
C MET A 1 6.68 -9.56 27.92
N SER A 2 7.94 -9.89 28.26
CA SER A 2 8.28 -11.07 29.11
C SER A 2 7.85 -11.00 30.59
N ARG A 3 7.30 -9.87 31.06
CA ARG A 3 6.87 -9.68 32.45
C ARG A 3 5.38 -9.95 32.68
N GLU A 4 4.62 -10.22 31.62
CA GLU A 4 3.21 -10.54 31.70
C GLU A 4 2.99 -12.01 31.30
N PRO A 5 2.62 -12.89 32.25
CA PRO A 5 2.47 -14.33 32.00
C PRO A 5 1.49 -14.67 30.87
N GLU A 6 0.47 -13.84 30.67
CA GLU A 6 -0.56 -14.01 29.64
C GLU A 6 0.03 -13.98 28.22
N TYR A 7 0.89 -13.01 27.91
CA TYR A 7 1.54 -12.93 26.59
C TYR A 7 2.41 -14.16 26.33
N GLY A 8 3.16 -14.65 27.33
CA GLY A 8 3.96 -15.87 27.19
C GLY A 8 3.12 -17.09 26.81
N LEU A 9 1.93 -17.23 27.41
CA LEU A 9 0.99 -18.30 27.04
C LEU A 9 0.42 -18.12 25.63
N ALA A 10 0.01 -16.90 25.27
CA ALA A 10 -0.54 -16.60 23.95
C ALA A 10 0.47 -16.87 22.82
N PHE A 11 1.74 -16.48 23.00
CA PHE A 11 2.79 -16.78 22.02
C PHE A 11 3.08 -18.28 21.94
N ARG A 12 3.14 -18.99 23.08
CA ARG A 12 3.24 -20.46 23.05
C ARG A 12 2.10 -21.13 22.31
N GLN A 13 0.87 -20.65 22.49
CA GLN A 13 -0.30 -21.17 21.79
C GLN A 13 -0.24 -20.91 20.28
N ALA A 14 0.18 -19.71 19.87
CA ALA A 14 0.24 -19.32 18.46
C ALA A 14 1.42 -19.96 17.70
N PHE A 15 2.57 -20.12 18.35
CA PHE A 15 3.82 -20.56 17.70
C PHE A 15 4.30 -21.96 18.11
N GLY A 16 3.67 -22.59 19.11
CA GLY A 16 4.04 -23.93 19.60
C GLY A 16 5.36 -23.99 20.37
N ARG A 17 5.93 -22.84 20.74
CA ARG A 17 7.25 -22.69 21.37
C ARG A 17 7.31 -21.44 22.25
N GLU A 18 8.33 -21.35 23.09
CA GLU A 18 8.61 -20.10 23.83
C GLU A 18 8.90 -18.94 22.88
N MET A 19 8.40 -17.75 23.26
CA MET A 19 8.48 -16.52 22.48
C MET A 19 9.93 -16.17 22.13
N GLN A 20 10.17 -15.88 20.85
CA GLN A 20 11.42 -15.33 20.32
C GLN A 20 11.28 -13.85 19.98
N GLU A 21 12.42 -13.21 19.70
CA GLU A 21 12.51 -11.78 19.38
C GLU A 21 11.63 -11.36 18.19
N ASP A 22 11.54 -12.19 17.15
CA ASP A 22 10.77 -11.89 15.93
C ASP A 22 9.26 -12.19 16.04
N ASP A 23 8.84 -12.97 17.03
CA ASP A 23 7.45 -13.44 17.14
C ASP A 23 6.43 -12.30 17.22
N PRO A 24 6.68 -11.18 17.95
CA PRO A 24 5.79 -10.02 17.94
C PRO A 24 5.62 -9.42 16.54
N ALA A 25 6.70 -9.35 15.74
CA ALA A 25 6.64 -8.83 14.39
C ALA A 25 5.82 -9.76 13.46
N TRP A 26 5.98 -11.07 13.61
CA TRP A 26 5.20 -12.05 12.85
C TRP A 26 3.72 -12.07 13.25
N ALA A 27 3.42 -11.94 14.54
CA ALA A 27 2.06 -11.83 15.05
C ALA A 27 1.38 -10.58 14.48
N LEU A 28 2.05 -9.43 14.56
CA LEU A 28 1.55 -8.18 13.99
C LEU A 28 1.37 -8.27 12.48
N ALA A 29 2.35 -8.83 11.75
CA ALA A 29 2.25 -9.00 10.30
C ALA A 29 1.07 -9.92 9.91
N SER A 30 0.79 -10.96 10.71
CA SER A 30 -0.37 -11.85 10.50
C SER A 30 -1.69 -11.13 10.72
N TYR A 31 -1.78 -10.33 11.79
CA TYR A 31 -2.94 -9.48 12.04
C TYR A 31 -3.15 -8.46 10.90
N VAL A 32 -2.11 -7.72 10.49
CA VAL A 32 -2.20 -6.72 9.42
C VAL A 32 -2.63 -7.34 8.08
N ARG A 33 -2.19 -8.57 7.75
CA ARG A 33 -2.66 -9.28 6.54
C ARG A 33 -4.15 -9.62 6.57
N SER A 34 -4.76 -9.71 7.76
CA SER A 34 -6.19 -9.98 7.91
C SER A 34 -7.04 -8.72 7.75
N ILE A 35 -6.44 -7.52 7.82
CA ILE A 35 -7.12 -6.25 7.59
C ILE A 35 -7.25 -6.03 6.08
N LEU A 36 -8.29 -6.60 5.51
CA LEU A 36 -8.63 -6.46 4.10
C LEU A 36 -9.80 -5.50 3.93
N SER A 37 -9.66 -4.56 3.00
CA SER A 37 -10.75 -3.71 2.51
C SER A 37 -11.15 -4.18 1.11
N GLY A 38 -12.44 -4.41 0.91
CA GLY A 38 -13.00 -4.84 -0.37
C GLY A 38 -14.51 -4.60 -0.40
N ASP A 39 -15.16 -5.04 -1.48
CA ASP A 39 -16.60 -4.80 -1.73
C ASP A 39 -16.97 -3.31 -1.83
N SER A 40 -16.02 -2.49 -2.29
CA SER A 40 -16.34 -1.13 -2.74
C SER A 40 -17.24 -1.20 -4.00
N PRO A 41 -17.96 -0.10 -4.32
CA PRO A 41 -18.65 0.02 -5.61
C PRO A 41 -17.74 -0.27 -6.81
N TYR A 42 -16.47 0.09 -6.74
CA TYR A 42 -15.48 -0.20 -7.77
C TYR A 42 -15.15 -1.70 -7.85
N ASP A 43 -14.98 -2.38 -6.71
CA ASP A 43 -14.72 -3.83 -6.67
C ASP A 43 -15.89 -4.62 -7.27
N ARG A 44 -17.12 -4.26 -6.91
CA ARG A 44 -18.32 -4.87 -7.50
C ARG A 44 -18.40 -4.62 -9.00
N HIS A 45 -18.07 -3.40 -9.44
CA HIS A 45 -18.01 -3.07 -10.86
C HIS A 45 -16.97 -3.93 -11.61
N LEU A 46 -15.78 -4.11 -11.05
CA LEU A 46 -14.76 -5.03 -11.60
C LEU A 46 -15.21 -6.49 -11.60
N ALA A 47 -16.02 -6.91 -10.62
CA ALA A 47 -16.62 -8.24 -10.54
C ALA A 47 -17.80 -8.45 -11.52
N GLY A 48 -18.05 -7.52 -12.45
CA GLY A 48 -19.09 -7.66 -13.48
C GLY A 48 -20.46 -7.12 -13.09
N ARG A 49 -20.55 -6.27 -12.06
CA ARG A 49 -21.77 -5.53 -11.68
C ARG A 49 -21.69 -4.08 -12.17
N PRO A 50 -21.94 -3.81 -13.46
CA PRO A 50 -21.70 -2.48 -14.03
C PRO A 50 -22.54 -1.37 -13.38
N ASP A 51 -23.71 -1.73 -12.85
CA ASP A 51 -24.65 -0.89 -12.10
C ASP A 51 -24.16 -0.50 -10.70
N ALA A 52 -23.05 -1.07 -10.22
CA ALA A 52 -22.50 -0.75 -8.90
C ALA A 52 -21.92 0.68 -8.82
N LEU A 53 -21.51 1.27 -9.96
CA LEU A 53 -21.06 2.65 -10.04
C LEU A 53 -22.19 3.57 -10.50
N SER A 54 -22.32 4.73 -9.84
CA SER A 54 -23.20 5.79 -10.33
C SER A 54 -22.74 6.28 -11.72
N PRO A 55 -23.62 6.92 -12.52
CA PRO A 55 -23.25 7.48 -13.81
C PRO A 55 -22.03 8.42 -13.73
N GLU A 56 -21.94 9.24 -12.69
CA GLU A 56 -20.81 10.17 -12.46
C GLU A 56 -19.52 9.40 -12.16
N ALA A 57 -19.59 8.34 -11.36
CA ALA A 57 -18.44 7.50 -11.06
C ALA A 57 -17.95 6.74 -12.30
N GLN A 58 -18.84 6.31 -13.19
CA GLN A 58 -18.47 5.70 -14.47
C GLN A 58 -17.74 6.70 -15.39
N GLU A 59 -18.20 7.95 -15.45
CA GLU A 59 -17.51 9.00 -16.19
C GLU A 59 -16.15 9.33 -15.56
N GLY A 60 -16.06 9.39 -14.23
CA GLY A 60 -14.79 9.53 -13.51
C GLY A 60 -13.81 8.42 -13.86
N LEU A 61 -14.27 7.17 -13.90
CA LEU A 61 -13.46 6.01 -14.28
C LEU A 61 -12.98 6.10 -15.75
N ARG A 62 -13.81 6.62 -16.66
CA ARG A 62 -13.42 6.86 -18.06
C ARG A 62 -12.32 7.91 -18.16
N ILE A 63 -12.40 8.98 -17.37
CA ILE A 63 -11.33 9.99 -17.31
C ILE A 63 -10.05 9.37 -16.73
N PHE A 64 -10.16 8.66 -15.62
CA PHE A 64 -9.06 8.01 -14.92
C PHE A 64 -8.26 7.05 -15.83
N ARG A 65 -8.97 6.24 -16.62
CA ARG A 65 -8.38 5.27 -17.56
C ARG A 65 -7.97 5.87 -18.91
N GLY A 66 -8.59 6.98 -19.29
CA GLY A 66 -8.37 7.64 -20.56
C GLY A 66 -7.49 8.87 -20.42
N LYS A 67 -8.07 10.05 -20.66
CA LYS A 67 -7.35 11.32 -20.75
C LYS A 67 -6.57 11.71 -19.47
N GLY A 68 -6.96 11.21 -18.31
CA GLY A 68 -6.28 11.47 -17.04
C GLY A 68 -5.00 10.67 -16.86
N GLN A 69 -4.81 9.58 -17.62
CA GLN A 69 -3.65 8.68 -17.56
C GLN A 69 -3.33 8.14 -16.16
N CYS A 70 -4.27 8.19 -15.22
CA CYS A 70 -4.06 7.78 -13.84
C CYS A 70 -3.77 6.28 -13.75
N SER A 71 -4.43 5.49 -14.61
CA SER A 71 -4.23 4.05 -14.68
C SER A 71 -2.89 3.62 -15.29
N ALA A 72 -2.03 4.54 -15.72
CA ALA A 72 -0.67 4.21 -16.15
C ALA A 72 0.17 3.69 -14.98
N CYS A 73 -0.05 4.22 -13.77
CA CYS A 73 0.59 3.75 -12.54
C CYS A 73 -0.44 3.12 -11.57
N HIS A 74 -1.66 3.66 -11.50
CA HIS A 74 -2.71 3.16 -10.59
C HIS A 74 -3.60 2.11 -11.24
N ALA A 75 -3.07 0.89 -11.40
CA ALA A 75 -3.71 -0.19 -12.16
C ALA A 75 -4.09 -1.40 -11.31
N GLY A 76 -4.85 -2.32 -11.93
CA GLY A 76 -5.21 -3.60 -11.31
C GLY A 76 -6.18 -3.48 -10.11
N PRO A 77 -6.36 -4.59 -9.38
CA PRO A 77 -7.32 -4.67 -8.27
C PRO A 77 -6.98 -3.77 -7.07
N HIS A 78 -5.70 -3.43 -6.87
CA HIS A 78 -5.22 -2.61 -5.75
C HIS A 78 -4.87 -1.17 -6.15
N LEU A 79 -5.22 -0.78 -7.39
CA LEU A 79 -4.93 0.54 -7.97
C LEU A 79 -3.45 0.96 -7.82
N THR A 80 -2.55 0.02 -8.08
CA THR A 80 -1.11 0.21 -8.06
C THR A 80 -0.43 -0.72 -9.06
N ASP A 81 0.67 -0.27 -9.63
CA ASP A 81 1.61 -1.08 -10.40
C ASP A 81 2.78 -1.60 -9.54
N GLU A 82 2.78 -1.25 -8.24
CA GLU A 82 3.86 -1.51 -7.28
C GLU A 82 5.23 -0.91 -7.67
N GLY A 83 5.23 -0.07 -8.71
CA GLY A 83 6.38 0.61 -9.26
C GLY A 83 6.73 1.87 -8.48
N PHE A 84 7.87 2.46 -8.84
CA PHE A 84 8.37 3.70 -8.24
C PHE A 84 8.45 4.78 -9.32
N HIS A 85 7.81 5.92 -9.07
CA HIS A 85 7.66 6.99 -10.05
C HIS A 85 7.95 8.34 -9.43
N ASN A 86 8.53 9.25 -10.22
CA ASN A 86 8.67 10.64 -9.86
C ASN A 86 7.54 11.42 -10.54
N THR A 87 6.67 12.04 -9.74
CA THR A 87 5.50 12.78 -10.23
C THR A 87 5.79 14.26 -10.52
N GLY A 88 7.06 14.69 -10.40
CA GLY A 88 7.46 16.09 -10.52
C GLY A 88 7.14 16.95 -9.31
N VAL A 89 6.51 16.38 -8.27
CA VAL A 89 6.28 17.06 -6.99
C VAL A 89 7.62 17.15 -6.26
N VAL A 90 8.25 18.32 -6.35
CA VAL A 90 9.55 18.60 -5.74
C VAL A 90 9.42 18.76 -4.23
N ALA A 91 10.02 17.83 -3.49
CA ALA A 91 10.28 17.96 -2.06
C ALA A 91 11.65 18.63 -1.81
N TRP A 92 11.95 19.73 -2.51
CA TRP A 92 13.23 20.45 -2.41
C TRP A 92 13.04 21.77 -1.67
N ARG A 93 13.81 22.00 -0.60
CA ARG A 93 13.77 23.23 0.20
C ARG A 93 15.14 23.52 0.79
N ASP A 94 15.51 24.80 0.85
CA ASP A 94 16.74 25.28 1.52
C ASP A 94 18.03 24.58 1.00
N GLY A 95 18.08 24.27 -0.31
CA GLY A 95 19.24 23.65 -0.93
C GLY A 95 19.39 22.13 -0.68
N ARG A 96 18.34 21.45 -0.20
CA ARG A 96 18.34 20.00 0.01
C ARG A 96 16.99 19.36 -0.33
N TRP A 97 17.03 18.05 -0.61
CA TRP A 97 15.84 17.22 -0.60
C TRP A 97 15.34 17.06 0.84
N LEU A 98 14.06 17.33 1.05
CA LEU A 98 13.36 17.03 2.30
C LEU A 98 13.09 15.52 2.40
N ASP A 99 12.75 14.91 1.27
CA ASP A 99 12.64 13.46 1.11
C ASP A 99 13.13 13.09 -0.30
N ALA A 100 14.18 12.28 -0.37
CA ALA A 100 14.75 11.84 -1.65
C ALA A 100 14.02 10.62 -2.23
N GLY A 101 13.04 10.07 -1.52
CA GLY A 101 12.28 8.88 -1.91
C GLY A 101 13.17 7.65 -2.02
N ARG A 102 12.96 6.87 -3.08
CA ARG A 102 13.69 5.62 -3.33
C ARG A 102 15.22 5.79 -3.35
N PHE A 103 15.73 6.94 -3.78
CA PHE A 103 17.16 7.25 -3.74
C PHE A 103 17.77 7.08 -2.34
N ALA A 104 17.05 7.42 -1.27
CA ALA A 104 17.54 7.28 0.10
C ALA A 104 17.83 5.81 0.49
N VAL A 105 17.24 4.85 -0.25
CA VAL A 105 17.43 3.41 -0.05
C VAL A 105 18.44 2.84 -1.05
N THR A 106 18.41 3.28 -2.30
CA THR A 106 19.20 2.67 -3.39
C THR A 106 20.51 3.39 -3.70
N GLY A 107 20.61 4.70 -3.46
CA GLY A 107 21.73 5.55 -3.86
C GLY A 107 21.85 5.78 -5.37
N ILE A 108 20.90 5.30 -6.19
CA ILE A 108 20.94 5.42 -7.65
C ILE A 108 20.32 6.75 -8.06
N GLU A 109 21.07 7.63 -8.70
CA GLU A 109 20.63 8.99 -9.08
C GLU A 109 19.30 9.01 -9.85
N SER A 110 19.06 8.05 -10.74
CA SER A 110 17.80 7.95 -11.47
C SER A 110 16.58 7.66 -10.60
N ASP A 111 16.74 7.28 -9.33
CA ASP A 111 15.67 7.03 -8.37
C ASP A 111 15.31 8.25 -7.51
N LEU A 112 15.96 9.39 -7.76
CA LEU A 112 15.73 10.62 -7.02
C LEU A 112 14.28 11.09 -7.14
N GLY A 113 13.63 11.29 -5.98
CA GLY A 113 12.24 11.74 -5.89
C GLY A 113 11.22 10.71 -6.36
N LYS A 114 11.63 9.44 -6.59
CA LYS A 114 10.67 8.38 -6.91
C LYS A 114 10.03 7.80 -5.65
N PHE A 115 8.72 7.66 -5.68
CA PHE A 115 7.93 7.02 -4.62
C PHE A 115 7.12 5.86 -5.18
N ARG A 116 6.83 4.87 -4.33
CA ARG A 116 5.99 3.74 -4.72
C ARG A 116 4.57 4.24 -5.00
N THR A 117 3.95 3.77 -6.08
CA THR A 117 2.53 4.02 -6.32
C THR A 117 1.70 3.51 -5.15
N PRO A 118 0.94 4.37 -4.45
CA PRO A 118 0.11 3.94 -3.33
C PRO A 118 -0.97 2.95 -3.75
N ARG A 119 -1.37 2.10 -2.80
CA ARG A 119 -2.53 1.21 -2.92
C ARG A 119 -3.78 1.94 -2.42
N ALA A 120 -4.93 1.65 -3.02
CA ALA A 120 -6.24 2.12 -2.57
C ALA A 120 -7.04 0.99 -1.92
#